data_AF-W4QCQ0-F1
#
_entry.id   AF-W4QCQ0-F1
#
_cell.length_a   1.000
_cell.length_b   1.000
_cell.length_c   1.000
_cell.angle_alpha   90.00
_cell.angle_beta   90.00
_cell.angle_gamma   90.00
#
_symmetry.space_group_name_H-M   'P 1'
#
loop_
_entity.id
_entity.type
_entity.pdbx_description
1 polymer ?
#
loop_
_entity_poly.entity_id
_entity_poly.type
_entity_poly.pdbx_seq_one_letter_code
_entity_poly.pdbx_strand_id
1 'polypeptide(L)'
;MTIYLDLIWILNLCIDYLLIALTYLLLKRPFHHVRMIGAALFASLIVLFLFTPYGHIVYEPWFKAIYSILIVVIAFGYKRLRYFIQVLCMFYFVTFMTGGGLFALHFFWQTESDLVDGLLNVNKGYGSGISWLFVCIGFPLIWYFSKQRFQEIEFRQIQANQLIDVQVVIGNKSITSKGLIDTGNQLVEPLSKRPVIIMEASLFYESFSKEYIDQLLQFHELSMKSNEQSSY
;
A
#
# COMPACT_ATOMS: atom_id res chain seq x y z
N MET A 1 36.62 18.93 7.04
CA MET A 1 35.62 17.84 7.05
C MET A 1 35.03 17.74 5.65
N THR A 2 35.03 16.55 5.03
CA THR A 2 34.46 16.34 3.69
C THR A 2 33.02 15.88 3.85
N ILE A 3 32.08 16.59 3.22
CA ILE A 3 30.65 16.26 3.24
C ILE A 3 30.28 15.71 1.86
N TYR A 4 29.72 14.50 1.82
CA TYR A 4 29.27 13.84 0.58
C TYR A 4 27.82 14.24 0.32
N LEU A 5 27.65 15.41 -0.29
CA LEU A 5 26.33 15.99 -0.56
C LEU A 5 25.43 15.07 -1.39
N ASP A 6 26.03 14.37 -2.34
CA ASP A 6 25.40 13.35 -3.18
C ASP A 6 24.79 12.22 -2.34
N LEU A 7 25.55 11.65 -1.41
CA LEU A 7 25.07 10.57 -0.53
C LEU A 7 23.99 11.05 0.43
N ILE A 8 24.13 12.24 1.00
CA ILE A 8 23.11 12.84 1.88
C ILE A 8 21.81 13.09 1.11
N TRP A 9 21.91 13.59 -0.11
CA TRP A 9 20.75 13.86 -0.96
C TRP A 9 20.04 12.56 -1.37
N ILE A 10 20.78 11.53 -1.78
CA ILE A 10 20.21 10.20 -2.12
C ILE A 10 19.52 9.58 -0.90
N LEU A 11 20.17 9.64 0.28
CA LEU A 11 19.58 9.12 1.51
C LEU A 11 18.25 9.82 1.84
N ASN A 12 18.21 11.15 1.74
CA ASN A 12 16.98 11.92 1.95
C ASN A 12 15.92 11.58 0.91
N LEU A 13 16.28 11.47 -0.37
CA LEU A 13 15.38 11.05 -1.43
C LEU A 13 14.72 9.69 -1.12
N CYS A 14 15.50 8.72 -0.64
CA CYS A 14 15.00 7.42 -0.22
C CYS A 14 14.05 7.53 0.98
N ILE A 15 14.40 8.32 1.99
CA ILE A 15 13.56 8.54 3.17
C ILE A 15 12.25 9.22 2.77
N ASP A 16 12.30 10.29 1.99
CA ASP A 16 11.12 11.02 1.51
C ASP A 16 10.18 10.10 0.72
N TYR A 17 10.74 9.25 -0.15
CA TYR A 17 9.95 8.23 -0.85
C TYR A 17 9.28 7.26 0.13
N LEU A 18 9.99 6.77 1.14
CA LEU A 18 9.43 5.86 2.14
C LEU A 18 8.33 6.51 2.99
N LEU A 19 8.48 7.79 3.36
CA LEU A 19 7.44 8.54 4.08
C LEU A 19 6.17 8.68 3.25
N ILE A 20 6.33 9.02 1.95
CA ILE A 20 5.21 9.10 1.01
C ILE A 20 4.55 7.72 0.83
N ALA A 21 5.34 6.67 0.63
CA ALA A 21 4.85 5.30 0.45
C ALA A 21 4.12 4.77 1.69
N LEU A 22 4.64 5.04 2.89
CA LEU A 22 4.00 4.69 4.15
C LEU A 22 2.69 5.46 4.33
N THR A 23 2.64 6.72 3.92
CA THR A 23 1.41 7.52 3.89
C THR A 23 0.36 6.91 2.94
N TYR A 24 0.76 6.47 1.74
CA TYR A 24 -0.09 5.72 0.81
C TYR A 24 -0.64 4.43 1.44
N LEU A 25 0.25 3.68 2.11
CA LEU A 25 -0.09 2.41 2.74
C LEU A 25 -1.09 2.58 3.89
N LEU A 26 -0.85 3.51 4.82
CA LEU A 26 -1.71 3.76 5.97
C LEU A 26 -3.08 4.32 5.57
N LEU A 27 -3.13 5.15 4.53
CA LEU A 27 -4.40 5.65 3.97
C LEU A 27 -5.11 4.64 3.05
N LYS A 28 -4.54 3.44 2.86
CA LYS A 28 -5.06 2.39 1.99
C LYS A 28 -5.35 2.91 0.58
N ARG A 29 -4.40 3.65 0.00
CA ARG A 29 -4.51 4.24 -1.34
C ARG A 29 -3.67 3.44 -2.36
N PRO A 30 -4.13 3.32 -3.63
CA PRO A 30 -3.34 2.68 -4.66
C PRO A 30 -2.06 3.48 -4.92
N PHE A 31 -0.94 2.77 -5.09
CA PHE A 31 0.36 3.41 -5.28
C PHE A 31 0.43 4.01 -6.68
N HIS A 32 0.81 5.29 -6.77
CA HIS A 32 1.06 5.96 -8.03
C HIS A 32 2.55 6.26 -8.16
N HIS A 33 3.33 5.25 -8.57
CA HIS A 33 4.80 5.30 -8.55
C HIS A 33 5.40 6.56 -9.19
N VAL A 34 4.87 7.02 -10.34
CA VAL A 34 5.34 8.24 -11.01
C VAL A 34 5.17 9.47 -10.13
N ARG A 35 3.99 9.63 -9.50
CA ARG A 35 3.71 10.76 -8.61
C ARG A 35 4.54 10.68 -7.33
N MET A 36 4.73 9.48 -6.79
CA MET A 36 5.54 9.24 -5.60
C MET A 36 7.01 9.59 -5.84
N ILE A 37 7.58 9.16 -6.96
CA ILE A 37 8.96 9.50 -7.35
C ILE A 37 9.09 11.01 -7.55
N GLY A 38 8.17 11.64 -8.29
CA GLY A 38 8.20 13.09 -8.51
C GLY A 38 8.08 13.89 -7.21
N ALA A 39 7.23 13.45 -6.29
CA ALA A 39 7.08 14.09 -4.98
C ALA A 39 8.30 13.88 -4.07
N ALA A 40 8.92 12.70 -4.10
CA ALA A 40 10.14 12.43 -3.33
C ALA A 40 11.33 13.24 -3.88
N LEU A 41 11.46 13.33 -5.20
CA LEU A 41 12.45 14.20 -5.85
C LEU A 41 12.24 15.66 -5.48
N PHE A 42 10.99 16.13 -5.50
CA PHE A 42 10.68 17.48 -5.05
C PHE A 42 11.00 17.66 -3.57
N ALA A 43 10.57 16.75 -2.70
CA ALA A 43 10.83 16.81 -1.26
C ALA A 43 12.34 16.92 -0.96
N SER A 44 13.16 16.09 -1.60
CA SER A 44 14.60 16.03 -1.35
C SER A 44 15.37 17.26 -1.83
N LEU A 45 14.78 18.11 -2.68
CA LEU A 45 15.36 19.42 -3.04
C LEU A 45 15.61 20.30 -1.82
N ILE A 46 14.94 20.05 -0.71
CA ILE A 46 15.14 20.78 0.55
C ILE A 46 16.60 20.69 1.02
N VAL A 47 17.25 19.54 0.79
CA VAL A 47 18.67 19.34 1.13
C VAL A 47 19.54 20.25 0.29
N LEU A 48 19.29 20.35 -1.02
CA LEU A 48 20.06 21.23 -1.90
C LEU A 48 19.81 22.70 -1.58
N PHE A 49 18.56 23.06 -1.26
CA PHE A 49 18.16 24.42 -0.93
C PHE A 49 18.84 24.93 0.35
N LEU A 50 19.13 24.06 1.32
CA LEU A 50 19.89 24.40 2.53
C LEU A 50 21.30 24.93 2.24
N PHE A 51 21.92 24.55 1.12
CA PHE A 51 23.25 25.03 0.71
C PHE A 51 23.22 26.33 -0.10
N THR A 52 22.05 26.97 -0.19
CA THR A 52 21.90 28.28 -0.85
C THR A 52 21.95 29.43 0.17
N PRO A 53 22.18 30.69 -0.25
CA PRO A 53 22.09 31.85 0.64
C PRO A 53 20.73 32.01 1.34
N TYR A 54 19.67 31.39 0.80
CA TYR A 54 18.31 31.44 1.32
C TYR A 54 17.96 30.22 2.20
N GLY A 55 18.93 29.36 2.53
CA GLY A 55 18.70 28.14 3.32
C GLY A 55 18.10 28.39 4.71
N HIS A 56 18.30 29.59 5.28
CA HIS A 56 17.71 29.98 6.56
C HIS A 56 16.17 29.92 6.56
N ILE A 57 15.52 30.12 5.41
CA ILE A 57 14.06 30.07 5.25
C ILE A 57 13.52 28.65 5.56
N VAL A 58 14.33 27.60 5.37
CA VAL A 58 13.94 26.21 5.64
C VAL A 58 13.58 25.98 7.11
N TYR A 59 14.18 26.75 8.03
CA TYR A 59 13.91 26.60 9.46
C TYR A 59 12.55 27.18 9.87
N GLU A 60 11.99 28.08 9.06
CA GLU A 60 10.73 28.76 9.32
C GLU A 60 9.52 27.80 9.28
N PRO A 61 8.63 27.82 10.28
CA PRO A 61 7.46 26.92 10.33
C PRO A 61 6.51 27.09 9.13
N TRP A 62 6.30 28.33 8.67
CA TRP A 62 5.40 28.62 7.56
C TRP A 62 5.93 28.04 6.24
N PHE A 63 7.25 28.06 6.04
CA PHE A 63 7.87 27.49 4.85
C PHE A 63 7.69 25.98 4.83
N LYS A 64 7.94 25.31 5.96
CA LYS A 64 7.70 23.86 6.12
C LYS A 64 6.25 23.48 5.85
N ALA A 65 5.30 24.33 6.25
CA ALA A 65 3.87 24.11 5.99
C ALA A 65 3.54 24.21 4.49
N ILE A 66 4.05 25.23 3.79
CA ILE A 66 3.84 25.35 2.33
C ILE A 66 4.53 24.20 1.60
N TYR A 67 5.75 23.86 2.00
CA TYR A 67 6.53 22.80 1.38
C TYR A 67 5.85 21.44 1.51
N SER A 68 5.32 21.10 2.69
CA SER A 68 4.57 19.86 2.90
C SER A 68 3.28 19.81 2.08
N ILE A 69 2.57 20.95 1.96
CA ILE A 69 1.39 21.08 1.09
C ILE A 69 1.77 20.74 -0.35
N LEU A 70 2.87 21.28 -0.88
CA LEU A 70 3.34 21.00 -2.24
C LEU A 70 3.70 19.53 -2.44
N ILE A 71 4.44 18.92 -1.51
CA ILE A 71 4.75 17.48 -1.54
C ILE A 71 3.46 16.66 -1.62
N VAL A 72 2.46 16.97 -0.77
CA VAL A 72 1.18 16.25 -0.74
C VAL A 72 0.39 16.44 -2.04
N VAL A 73 0.37 17.65 -2.60
CA VAL A 73 -0.29 17.92 -3.88
C VAL A 73 0.37 17.13 -5.02
N ILE A 74 1.70 17.09 -5.07
CA ILE A 74 2.43 16.33 -6.11
C ILE A 74 2.16 14.83 -5.92
N ALA A 75 2.34 14.31 -4.70
CA ALA A 75 2.17 12.88 -4.41
C ALA A 75 0.73 12.41 -4.64
N PHE A 76 -0.25 13.01 -3.97
CA PHE A 76 -1.62 12.48 -3.87
C PHE A 76 -2.64 13.20 -4.74
N GLY A 77 -2.35 14.45 -5.11
CA GLY A 77 -3.25 15.30 -5.89
C GLY A 77 -4.37 15.90 -5.04
N TYR A 78 -5.06 16.87 -5.63
CA TYR A 78 -6.24 17.47 -5.04
C TYR A 78 -7.51 16.82 -5.59
N LYS A 79 -8.42 16.41 -4.70
CA LYS A 79 -9.74 15.86 -5.06
C LYS A 79 -10.87 16.64 -4.37
N ARG A 80 -10.76 16.77 -3.05
CA ARG A 80 -11.67 17.52 -2.18
C ARG A 80 -10.94 17.93 -0.91
N LEU A 81 -11.38 19.01 -0.26
CA LEU A 81 -10.70 19.54 0.93
C LEU A 81 -10.54 18.49 2.05
N ARG A 82 -11.59 17.74 2.37
CA ARG A 82 -11.52 16.67 3.39
C ARG A 82 -10.49 15.59 3.07
N TYR A 83 -10.34 15.23 1.80
CA TYR A 83 -9.33 14.26 1.35
C TYR A 83 -7.93 14.86 1.54
N PHE A 84 -7.74 16.10 1.09
CA PHE A 84 -6.46 16.79 1.20
C PHE A 84 -6.00 16.92 2.67
N ILE A 85 -6.89 17.38 3.56
CA ILE A 85 -6.59 17.51 5.00
C ILE A 85 -6.23 16.14 5.60
N GLN A 86 -6.99 15.09 5.28
CA GLN A 86 -6.68 13.74 5.76
C GLN A 86 -5.28 13.28 5.34
N VAL A 87 -4.91 13.51 4.09
CA VAL A 87 -3.58 13.14 3.56
C VAL A 87 -2.49 13.97 4.24
N LEU A 88 -2.68 15.28 4.35
CA LEU A 88 -1.71 16.19 4.98
C LEU A 88 -1.47 15.81 6.45
N CYS A 89 -2.53 15.57 7.23
CA CYS A 89 -2.41 15.14 8.61
C CYS A 89 -1.71 13.78 8.73
N MET A 90 -2.02 12.83 7.85
CA MET A 90 -1.34 11.52 7.86
C MET A 90 0.14 11.65 7.49
N PHE A 91 0.47 12.49 6.51
CA PHE A 91 1.86 12.73 6.12
C PHE A 91 2.67 13.33 7.28
N TYR A 92 2.10 14.30 8.01
CA TYR A 92 2.72 14.82 9.24
C TYR A 92 2.86 13.76 10.32
N PHE A 93 1.81 12.97 10.56
CA PHE A 93 1.85 11.88 11.54
C PHE A 93 2.98 10.89 11.21
N VAL A 94 3.07 10.44 9.96
CA VAL A 94 4.13 9.54 9.49
C VAL A 94 5.50 10.16 9.65
N THR A 95 5.67 11.42 9.24
CA THR A 95 6.95 12.13 9.33
C THR A 95 7.41 12.27 10.78
N PHE A 96 6.52 12.69 11.70
CA PHE A 96 6.86 12.82 13.11
C PHE A 96 7.10 11.48 13.80
N MET A 97 6.29 10.46 13.48
CA MET A 97 6.46 9.12 14.02
C MET A 97 7.78 8.50 13.57
N THR A 98 8.10 8.55 12.27
CA THR A 98 9.34 8.01 11.72
C THR A 98 10.54 8.82 12.18
N GLY A 99 10.48 10.16 12.11
CA GLY A 99 11.56 11.03 12.58
C GLY A 99 11.84 10.82 14.07
N GLY A 100 10.81 10.93 14.91
CA GLY A 100 10.92 10.69 16.35
C GLY A 100 11.40 9.28 16.69
N GLY A 101 10.92 8.26 15.97
CA GLY A 101 11.37 6.88 16.13
C GLY A 101 12.85 6.69 15.77
N LEU A 102 13.32 7.27 14.66
CA LEU A 102 14.73 7.24 14.28
C LEU A 102 15.61 7.99 15.29
N PHE A 103 15.17 9.15 15.76
CA PHE A 103 15.87 9.88 16.84
C PHE A 103 15.94 9.03 18.11
N ALA A 104 14.83 8.43 18.55
CA ALA A 104 14.79 7.58 19.74
C ALA A 104 15.70 6.35 19.60
N LEU A 105 15.67 5.66 18.46
CA LEU A 105 16.56 4.52 18.19
C LEU A 105 18.03 4.92 18.17
N HIS A 106 18.34 6.10 17.62
CA HIS A 106 19.69 6.64 17.62
C HIS A 106 20.23 6.85 19.04
N PHE A 107 19.45 7.49 19.91
CA PHE A 107 19.87 7.69 21.29
C PHE A 107 19.85 6.41 22.12
N PHE A 108 18.90 5.51 21.89
CA PHE A 108 18.82 4.24 22.61
C PHE A 108 20.04 3.34 22.37
N TRP A 109 20.64 3.40 21.18
CA TRP A 109 21.79 2.58 20.81
C TRP A 109 23.15 3.25 21.09
N GLN A 110 23.16 4.54 21.47
CA GLN A 110 24.39 5.19 21.93
C GLN A 110 24.79 4.64 23.30
N THR A 111 25.96 4.01 23.39
CA THR A 111 26.56 3.58 24.65
C THR A 111 27.34 4.75 25.28
N GLU A 112 27.33 4.85 26.61
CA GLU A 112 27.86 5.96 27.45
C GLU A 112 29.27 6.48 27.10
N SER A 113 30.13 5.72 26.40
CA SER A 113 31.47 6.18 26.00
C SER A 113 31.47 7.21 24.86
N ASP A 114 30.38 7.31 24.10
CA ASP A 114 30.25 8.17 22.93
C ASP A 114 29.44 9.44 23.23
N LEU A 115 29.18 9.81 24.48
CA LEU A 115 28.37 11.02 24.77
C LEU A 115 29.10 12.32 24.38
N VAL A 116 30.43 12.32 24.41
CA VAL A 116 31.28 13.44 23.94
C VAL A 116 31.52 13.36 22.43
N ASP A 117 31.64 12.15 21.89
CA ASP A 117 31.80 11.91 20.45
C ASP A 117 30.46 11.82 19.70
N GLY A 118 29.31 11.85 20.35
CA GLY A 118 27.98 11.63 19.76
C GLY A 118 27.43 12.87 19.05
N LEU A 119 27.94 14.05 19.44
CA LEU A 119 27.79 15.28 18.65
C LEU A 119 28.72 15.26 17.43
N LEU A 120 29.81 14.49 17.49
CA LEU A 120 30.81 14.37 16.45
C LEU A 120 30.56 13.15 15.55
N ASN A 121 29.91 12.06 15.94
CA ASN A 121 29.70 10.86 15.11
C ASN A 121 28.62 11.02 14.03
N VAL A 122 28.17 12.26 13.81
CA VAL A 122 27.70 12.79 12.51
C VAL A 122 28.84 12.80 11.45
N ASN A 123 30.09 12.50 11.85
CA ASN A 123 31.36 12.69 11.15
C ASN A 123 31.65 11.83 9.91
N LYS A 124 30.69 11.03 9.45
CA LYS A 124 30.88 10.28 8.21
C LYS A 124 30.47 11.07 6.96
N GLY A 125 29.74 12.18 7.11
CA GLY A 125 29.39 13.06 5.98
C GLY A 125 28.44 12.42 4.96
N TYR A 126 27.90 11.22 5.25
CA TYR A 126 26.97 10.46 4.41
C TYR A 126 25.71 9.97 5.15
N GLY A 127 25.40 10.53 6.33
CA GLY A 127 24.23 10.18 7.15
C GLY A 127 24.48 9.07 8.19
N SER A 128 23.50 8.85 9.08
CA SER A 128 23.61 7.88 10.18
C SER A 128 23.39 6.43 9.71
N GLY A 129 24.05 5.46 10.35
CA GLY A 129 23.85 4.04 10.05
C GLY A 129 22.40 3.58 10.26
N ILE A 130 21.68 4.18 11.20
CA ILE A 130 20.26 3.89 11.49
C ILE A 130 19.36 4.39 10.35
N SER A 131 19.67 5.54 9.75
CA SER A 131 18.96 6.05 8.58
C SER A 131 19.11 5.11 7.39
N TRP A 132 20.32 4.57 7.15
CA TRP A 132 20.56 3.58 6.12
C TRP A 132 19.85 2.25 6.40
N LEU A 133 19.85 1.79 7.65
CA LEU A 133 19.10 0.60 8.06
C LEU A 133 17.59 0.76 7.81
N PHE A 134 17.04 1.93 8.14
CA PHE A 134 15.65 2.27 7.84
C PHE A 134 15.34 2.17 6.35
N VAL A 135 16.23 2.67 5.50
CA VAL A 135 16.07 2.55 4.04
C VAL A 135 16.13 1.09 3.59
N CYS A 136 17.14 0.34 4.03
CA CYS A 136 17.35 -1.06 3.66
C CYS A 136 16.19 -1.98 4.08
N ILE A 137 15.57 -1.73 5.24
CA ILE A 137 14.42 -2.51 5.72
C ILE A 137 13.10 -1.96 5.17
N GLY A 138 12.98 -0.64 5.06
CA GLY A 138 11.76 0.05 4.67
C GLY A 138 11.30 -0.32 3.27
N PHE A 139 12.21 -0.38 2.29
CA PHE A 139 11.85 -0.74 0.91
C PHE A 139 11.27 -2.16 0.78
N PRO A 140 11.90 -3.22 1.31
CA PRO A 140 11.31 -4.57 1.33
C PRO A 140 9.94 -4.63 2.00
N LEU A 141 9.76 -3.96 3.14
CA LEU A 141 8.47 -3.93 3.83
C LEU A 141 7.40 -3.24 2.99
N ILE A 142 7.71 -2.06 2.46
CA ILE A 142 6.78 -1.33 1.58
C ILE A 142 6.42 -2.17 0.36
N TRP A 143 7.39 -2.85 -0.26
CA TRP A 143 7.14 -3.73 -1.40
C TRP A 143 6.22 -4.90 -1.04
N TYR A 144 6.49 -5.58 0.08
CA TYR A 144 5.68 -6.69 0.56
C TYR A 144 4.24 -6.28 0.85
N PHE A 145 4.05 -5.19 1.61
CA PHE A 145 2.71 -4.71 1.97
C PHE A 145 1.97 -4.07 0.78
N SER A 146 2.67 -3.42 -0.15
CA SER A 146 2.07 -2.85 -1.36
C SER A 146 1.45 -3.93 -2.25
N LYS A 147 2.12 -5.09 -2.41
CA LYS A 147 1.62 -6.22 -3.20
C LYS A 147 0.30 -6.79 -2.66
N GLN A 148 0.20 -6.96 -1.34
CA GLN A 148 -1.04 -7.43 -0.71
C GLN A 148 -2.20 -6.45 -0.94
N ARG A 149 -1.93 -5.14 -0.94
CA ARG A 149 -2.96 -4.12 -1.17
C ARG A 149 -3.48 -4.12 -2.60
N PHE A 150 -2.63 -4.34 -3.59
CA PHE A 150 -3.07 -4.43 -4.98
C PHE A 150 -4.12 -5.54 -5.16
N GLN A 151 -3.86 -6.72 -4.59
CA GLN A 151 -4.78 -7.86 -4.60
C GLN A 151 -6.11 -7.55 -3.91
N GLU A 152 -6.10 -6.85 -2.77
CA GLU A 152 -7.33 -6.47 -2.06
C GLU A 152 -8.18 -5.46 -2.84
N ILE A 153 -7.55 -4.48 -3.52
CA ILE A 153 -8.27 -3.47 -4.30
C ILE A 153 -8.91 -4.10 -5.53
N GLU A 154 -8.14 -4.92 -6.26
CA GLU A 154 -8.64 -5.66 -7.41
C GLU A 154 -9.82 -6.56 -7.02
N PHE A 155 -9.70 -7.30 -5.92
CA PHE A 155 -10.76 -8.16 -5.39
C PHE A 155 -12.02 -7.39 -5.00
N ARG A 156 -11.90 -6.20 -4.38
CA ARG A 156 -13.06 -5.35 -4.06
C ARG A 156 -13.72 -4.78 -5.31
N GLN A 157 -12.93 -4.40 -6.31
CA GLN A 157 -13.46 -3.87 -7.56
C GLN A 157 -14.21 -4.94 -8.36
N ILE A 158 -13.68 -6.17 -8.36
CA ILE A 158 -14.33 -7.36 -8.91
C ILE A 158 -15.66 -7.62 -8.18
N GLN A 159 -15.69 -7.58 -6.84
CA GLN A 159 -16.94 -7.72 -6.09
C GLN A 159 -17.96 -6.59 -6.35
N ALA A 160 -17.50 -5.34 -6.48
CA ALA A 160 -18.41 -4.21 -6.73
C ALA A 160 -19.16 -4.34 -8.08
N ASN A 161 -18.54 -4.97 -9.08
CA ASN A 161 -19.21 -5.40 -10.30
C ASN A 161 -19.80 -6.79 -10.06
N GLN A 162 -21.03 -6.83 -9.53
CA GLN A 162 -21.73 -8.09 -9.24
C GLN A 162 -21.76 -9.04 -10.45
N LEU A 163 -21.77 -8.51 -11.68
CA LEU A 163 -21.67 -9.31 -12.90
C LEU A 163 -20.29 -9.12 -13.56
N ILE A 164 -19.55 -10.21 -13.74
CA ILE A 164 -18.27 -10.26 -14.45
C ILE A 164 -18.34 -11.20 -15.64
N ASP A 165 -17.54 -10.95 -16.67
CA ASP A 165 -17.36 -11.90 -17.77
C ASP A 165 -16.45 -13.03 -17.29
N VAL A 166 -16.89 -14.28 -17.46
CA VAL A 166 -16.21 -15.49 -16.98
C VAL A 166 -16.03 -16.44 -18.15
N GLN A 167 -14.83 -17.00 -18.25
CA GLN A 167 -14.54 -18.12 -19.14
C GLN A 167 -14.31 -19.37 -18.30
N VAL A 168 -15.13 -20.39 -18.54
CA VAL A 168 -14.99 -21.71 -17.92
C VAL A 168 -14.48 -22.69 -18.96
N VAL A 169 -13.37 -23.36 -18.67
CA VAL A 169 -12.77 -24.35 -19.57
C VAL A 169 -12.91 -25.74 -18.95
N ILE A 170 -13.61 -26.63 -19.65
CA ILE A 170 -13.84 -28.03 -19.26
C ILE A 170 -13.33 -28.93 -20.39
N GLY A 171 -12.17 -29.56 -20.19
CA GLY A 171 -11.50 -30.30 -21.25
C GLY A 171 -11.22 -29.40 -22.46
N ASN A 172 -11.79 -29.75 -23.62
CA ASN A 172 -11.65 -28.98 -24.86
C ASN A 172 -12.81 -28.00 -25.12
N LYS A 173 -13.76 -27.88 -24.18
CA LYS A 173 -14.91 -26.96 -24.30
C LYS A 173 -14.65 -25.70 -23.49
N SER A 174 -15.00 -24.56 -24.06
CA SER A 174 -14.92 -23.24 -23.41
C SER A 174 -16.31 -22.62 -23.39
N ILE A 175 -16.78 -22.24 -22.22
CA ILE A 175 -18.04 -21.52 -22.01
C ILE A 175 -17.69 -20.10 -21.60
N THR A 176 -18.19 -19.11 -22.33
CA THR A 176 -18.04 -17.69 -21.97
C THR A 176 -19.41 -17.11 -21.65
N SER A 177 -19.59 -16.61 -20.44
CA SER A 177 -20.85 -16.03 -19.98
C SER A 177 -20.62 -15.05 -18.82
N LYS A 178 -21.67 -14.38 -18.38
CA LYS A 178 -21.60 -13.55 -17.17
C LYS A 178 -21.80 -14.41 -15.93
N GLY A 179 -20.90 -14.25 -14.97
CA GLY A 179 -21.02 -14.81 -13.63
C GLY A 179 -21.42 -13.75 -12.62
N LEU A 180 -22.29 -14.12 -11.69
CA LEU A 180 -22.67 -13.29 -10.55
C LEU A 180 -21.72 -13.58 -9.38
N ILE A 181 -21.01 -12.58 -8.89
CA ILE A 181 -20.26 -12.69 -7.65
C ILE A 181 -21.23 -12.47 -6.49
N ASP A 182 -21.39 -13.48 -5.63
CA ASP A 182 -22.28 -13.40 -4.46
C ASP A 182 -21.69 -12.51 -3.37
N THR A 183 -21.81 -11.20 -3.56
CA THR A 183 -21.40 -10.18 -2.58
C THR A 183 -22.32 -10.12 -1.36
N GLY A 184 -23.56 -10.64 -1.46
CA GLY A 184 -24.54 -10.59 -0.38
C GLY A 184 -24.13 -11.51 0.77
N ASN A 185 -23.67 -12.71 0.44
CA ASN A 185 -23.20 -13.69 1.42
C ASN A 185 -21.67 -13.70 1.60
N GLN A 186 -20.93 -12.89 0.83
CA GLN A 186 -19.46 -12.77 0.88
C GLN A 186 -18.75 -14.13 0.80
N LEU A 187 -19.30 -15.05 0.01
CA LEU A 187 -18.78 -16.40 -0.12
C LEU A 187 -17.40 -16.36 -0.77
N VAL A 188 -16.41 -16.92 -0.07
CA VAL A 188 -15.04 -17.03 -0.54
C VAL A 188 -14.54 -18.46 -0.38
N GLU A 189 -13.69 -18.90 -1.29
CA GLU A 189 -12.99 -20.16 -1.15
C GLU A 189 -12.08 -20.11 0.10
N PRO A 190 -12.17 -21.06 1.04
CA PRO A 190 -11.45 -20.98 2.32
C PRO A 190 -9.93 -20.88 2.18
N LEU A 191 -9.36 -21.56 1.18
CA LEU A 191 -7.93 -21.69 0.96
C LEU A 191 -7.35 -20.51 0.17
N SER A 192 -7.91 -20.24 -1.02
CA SER A 192 -7.38 -19.21 -1.92
C SER A 192 -7.93 -17.80 -1.65
N LYS A 193 -8.99 -17.69 -0.84
CA LYS A 193 -9.78 -16.46 -0.60
C LYS A 193 -10.35 -15.83 -1.87
N ARG A 194 -10.46 -16.59 -2.96
CA ARG A 194 -11.13 -16.16 -4.20
C ARG A 194 -12.65 -16.08 -4.00
N PRO A 195 -13.34 -15.19 -4.73
CA PRO A 195 -14.78 -15.04 -4.58
C PRO A 195 -15.48 -16.23 -5.24
N VAL A 196 -16.59 -16.67 -4.67
CA VAL A 196 -17.45 -17.66 -5.31
C VAL A 196 -18.27 -16.97 -6.40
N ILE A 197 -18.26 -17.55 -7.60
CA ILE A 197 -19.01 -17.08 -8.76
C ILE A 197 -20.21 -18.01 -8.96
N ILE A 198 -21.40 -17.44 -9.02
CA ILE A 198 -22.65 -18.11 -9.35
C ILE A 198 -22.91 -17.94 -10.85
N MET A 199 -23.25 -19.03 -11.53
CA MET A 199 -23.59 -19.05 -12.94
C MET A 199 -24.86 -19.87 -13.15
N GLU A 200 -25.58 -19.62 -14.25
CA GLU A 200 -26.74 -20.42 -14.61
C GLU A 200 -26.33 -21.86 -14.96
N ALA A 201 -27.01 -22.84 -14.36
CA ALA A 201 -26.71 -24.26 -14.58
C ALA A 201 -26.92 -24.71 -16.03
N SER A 202 -27.85 -24.05 -16.74
CA SER A 202 -28.16 -24.28 -18.16
C SER A 202 -26.95 -24.14 -19.07
N LEU A 203 -25.97 -23.31 -18.71
CA LEU A 203 -24.73 -23.10 -19.45
C LEU A 203 -23.87 -24.37 -19.53
N PHE A 204 -24.07 -25.32 -18.61
CA PHE A 204 -23.27 -26.53 -18.49
C PHE A 204 -23.90 -27.75 -19.17
N TYR A 205 -25.12 -27.65 -19.69
CA TYR A 205 -25.84 -28.75 -20.33
C TYR A 205 -25.10 -29.31 -21.54
N GLU A 206 -24.46 -28.48 -22.36
CA GLU A 206 -23.66 -28.95 -23.49
C GLU A 206 -22.38 -29.67 -23.07
N SER A 207 -21.84 -29.35 -21.90
CA SER A 207 -20.59 -29.93 -21.40
C SER A 207 -20.80 -31.24 -20.67
N PHE A 208 -21.88 -31.39 -19.90
CA PHE A 208 -22.09 -32.53 -19.00
C PHE A 208 -23.40 -33.31 -19.24
N SER A 209 -24.20 -32.97 -20.27
CA SER A 209 -25.59 -33.41 -20.47
C SER A 209 -26.56 -32.83 -19.43
N LYS A 210 -27.82 -32.66 -19.85
CA LYS A 210 -28.86 -32.08 -18.98
C LYS A 210 -29.19 -33.01 -17.81
N GLU A 211 -29.31 -34.32 -18.05
CA GLU A 211 -29.69 -35.27 -17.00
C GLU A 211 -28.68 -35.28 -15.85
N TYR A 212 -27.39 -35.18 -16.15
CA TYR A 212 -26.34 -35.17 -15.13
C TYR A 212 -26.38 -33.90 -14.26
N ILE A 213 -26.56 -32.74 -14.88
CA ILE A 213 -26.67 -31.47 -14.16
C ILE A 213 -27.93 -31.44 -13.28
N ASP A 214 -29.07 -31.91 -13.81
CA ASP A 214 -30.32 -31.96 -13.06
C ASP A 214 -30.21 -32.92 -11.85
N GLN A 215 -29.50 -34.05 -11.99
CA GLN A 215 -29.19 -34.95 -10.86
C GLN A 215 -28.33 -34.28 -9.78
N LEU A 216 -27.33 -33.50 -10.17
CA LEU A 216 -26.49 -32.75 -9.21
C LEU A 216 -27.29 -31.71 -8.42
N LEU A 217 -28.19 -30.99 -9.09
CA LEU A 217 -29.07 -30.01 -8.44
C LEU A 217 -30.03 -30.71 -7.47
N GLN A 218 -30.62 -31.83 -7.87
CA GLN A 218 -31.53 -32.59 -7.03
C GLN A 218 -30.84 -33.21 -5.81
N PHE A 219 -29.61 -33.71 -5.97
CA PHE A 219 -28.80 -34.21 -4.85
C PHE A 219 -28.54 -33.11 -3.81
N HIS A 220 -28.24 -31.89 -4.26
CA HIS A 220 -28.01 -30.75 -3.38
C HIS A 220 -29.28 -30.39 -2.57
N GLU A 221 -30.45 -30.34 -3.22
CA GLU A 221 -31.73 -30.07 -2.55
C GLU A 221 -32.06 -31.13 -1.48
N LEU A 222 -31.80 -32.41 -1.77
CA LEU A 222 -32.02 -33.50 -0.82
C LEU A 222 -31.08 -33.42 0.38
N SER A 223 -29.80 -33.07 0.15
CA SER A 223 -28.81 -32.87 1.22
C SER A 223 -29.14 -31.69 2.13
N MET A 224 -29.75 -30.62 1.59
CA MET A 224 -30.17 -29.47 2.39
C MET A 224 -31.37 -29.82 3.28
N LYS A 225 -32.35 -30.54 2.74
CA LYS A 225 -33.52 -31.01 3.51
C LYS A 225 -33.16 -31.98 4.64
N SER A 226 -32.18 -32.86 4.44
CA SER A 226 -31.72 -33.76 5.50
C SER A 226 -30.97 -33.03 6.62
N ASN A 227 -30.23 -31.96 6.31
CA ASN A 227 -29.52 -31.17 7.31
C ASN A 227 -30.47 -30.29 8.14
N GLU A 228 -31.53 -29.76 7.54
CA GLU A 228 -32.59 -29.05 8.28
C GLU A 228 -33.36 -29.98 9.24
N GLN A 229 -33.59 -31.24 8.84
CA GLN A 229 -34.27 -32.23 9.69
C GLN A 229 -33.41 -32.78 10.83
N SER A 230 -32.08 -32.78 10.69
CA SER A 230 -31.15 -33.25 11.72
C SER A 230 -30.73 -32.17 12.74
N SER A 231 -31.23 -30.93 12.58
CA SER A 231 -30.95 -29.78 13.45
C SER A 231 -32.04 -29.51 14.50
N TYR A 232 -32.98 -30.45 14.68
CA TYR A 232 -34.04 -30.44 15.71
C TYR A 232 -33.82 -31.54 16.75
#